data_AF-A0A3B9HUA4-F1
#
_entry.id   AF-A0A3B9HUA4-F1
#
_cell.length_a   1.000
_cell.length_b   1.000
_cell.length_c   1.000
_cell.angle_alpha   90.00
_cell.angle_beta   90.00
_cell.angle_gamma   90.00
#
_symmetry.space_group_name_H-M   'P 1'
#
loop_
_entity.id
_entity.type
_entity.pdbx_description
1 polymer ?
#
loop_
_entity_poly.entity_id
_entity_poly.type
_entity_poly.pdbx_seq_one_letter_code
_entity_poly.pdbx_strand_id
1 'polypeptide(L)'
;MKHTLMLVCSLFLALNFIATPAIASDRLSNDYERVVGKVAGMTRDQQAREFAAKYELDIIDLTWEDTARFEGSSVGPNISDMTIQVHHGSKEARQMTCMPVIRFPNYTDKTADIPSGKLYAMVGNEKGNDLKSIPLGALLEDPRPLMSNSASWPGTNNMLLAQRDSHVLVSAQACFLPIPAGEEATFNPVIFNYQSYAGNPAVLAILVTREGTSMTIIDNQRDAVSNGGARGQRLFFNLNGEKASLTGKRASDAAAAAEPPKTSETSEPSRRPTAPAVGSSGGDNMVMLIQVPLKFKELPRSAAKGIAFDSEVYSKSERVSNVEEAVIGHGEIEGPFVEVDNQAIERDDRYPIRVTVQFYKATDNGVVSEEDIKSIREQIDRVYADGSYVGSLVVPEREGVQRPTDWKPSKISF
;
A
#
# COMPACT_ATOMS: atom_id res chain seq x y z
N MET A 1 -17.86 -68.70 -60.39
CA MET A 1 -18.93 -68.92 -59.40
C MET A 1 -18.58 -68.11 -58.16
N LYS A 2 -19.18 -66.92 -58.01
CA LYS A 2 -20.08 -66.53 -56.90
C LYS A 2 -19.38 -66.61 -55.52
N HIS A 3 -18.81 -65.50 -55.07
CA HIS A 3 -19.35 -64.58 -54.04
C HIS A 3 -19.42 -65.21 -52.65
N THR A 4 -18.65 -64.68 -51.68
CA THR A 4 -19.16 -63.95 -50.50
C THR A 4 -17.99 -63.33 -49.74
N LEU A 5 -18.15 -62.03 -49.43
CA LEU A 5 -17.25 -61.11 -48.72
C LEU A 5 -17.96 -60.70 -47.41
N MET A 6 -17.17 -60.19 -46.45
CA MET A 6 -17.54 -59.52 -45.18
C MET A 6 -17.88 -60.46 -44.00
N LEU A 7 -17.43 -60.22 -42.76
CA LEU A 7 -17.17 -58.95 -42.08
C LEU A 7 -16.17 -59.17 -40.93
N VAL A 8 -15.08 -58.39 -40.84
CA VAL A 8 -14.25 -58.27 -39.64
C VAL A 8 -14.40 -56.84 -39.13
N CYS A 9 -15.11 -56.69 -38.00
CA CYS A 9 -15.19 -55.43 -37.27
C CYS A 9 -13.87 -55.19 -36.54
N SER A 10 -13.05 -54.27 -37.05
CA SER A 10 -11.96 -53.68 -36.27
C SER A 10 -12.37 -52.30 -35.78
N LEU A 11 -12.52 -52.22 -34.46
CA LEU A 11 -12.83 -51.04 -33.66
C LEU A 11 -11.65 -50.06 -33.75
N PHE A 12 -11.77 -48.98 -34.54
CA PHE A 12 -10.85 -47.85 -34.47
C PHE A 12 -11.30 -46.94 -33.32
N LEU A 13 -10.65 -47.07 -32.16
CA LEU A 13 -10.74 -46.11 -31.07
C LEU A 13 -9.79 -44.95 -31.41
N ALA A 14 -10.34 -43.82 -31.82
CA ALA A 14 -9.59 -42.57 -31.96
C ALA A 14 -9.22 -42.04 -30.57
N LEU A 15 -7.99 -42.30 -30.11
CA LEU A 15 -7.36 -41.48 -29.07
C LEU A 15 -6.92 -40.15 -29.73
N ASN A 16 -7.77 -39.13 -29.63
CA ASN A 16 -7.33 -37.76 -29.88
C ASN A 16 -7.01 -37.08 -28.54
N PHE A 17 -5.71 -36.80 -28.40
CA PHE A 17 -5.04 -35.82 -27.55
C PHE A 17 -5.94 -34.87 -26.73
N ILE A 18 -5.81 -34.94 -25.40
CA ILE A 18 -5.89 -33.77 -24.54
C ILE A 18 -4.65 -33.80 -23.64
N ALA A 19 -3.57 -33.20 -24.12
CA ALA A 19 -2.37 -32.90 -23.35
C ALA A 19 -1.95 -31.45 -23.67
N THR A 20 -2.84 -30.50 -23.37
CA THR A 20 -2.65 -29.07 -23.66
C THR A 20 -2.92 -28.05 -22.53
N PRO A 21 -3.29 -28.41 -21.26
CA PRO A 21 -3.41 -27.37 -20.22
C PRO A 21 -2.08 -26.95 -19.59
N ALA A 22 -1.13 -27.89 -19.37
CA ALA A 22 0.09 -27.61 -18.60
C ALA A 22 1.10 -26.67 -19.30
N ILE A 23 1.23 -26.76 -20.63
CA ILE A 23 2.19 -25.94 -21.39
C ILE A 23 1.72 -24.48 -21.48
N ALA A 24 0.40 -24.23 -21.47
CA ALA A 24 -0.16 -22.88 -21.52
C ALA A 24 -0.02 -22.17 -20.16
N SER A 25 -0.25 -22.88 -19.04
CA SER A 25 -0.05 -22.32 -17.69
C SER A 25 1.40 -21.97 -17.41
N ASP A 26 2.35 -22.82 -17.84
CA ASP A 26 3.79 -22.58 -17.64
C ASP A 26 4.29 -21.36 -18.42
N ARG A 27 3.74 -21.09 -19.62
CA ARG A 27 4.10 -19.89 -20.40
C ARG A 27 3.56 -18.61 -19.77
N LEU A 28 2.29 -18.60 -19.35
CA LEU A 28 1.68 -17.45 -18.67
C LEU A 28 2.41 -17.12 -17.36
N SER A 29 2.76 -18.14 -16.58
CA SER A 29 3.57 -17.98 -15.36
C SER A 29 4.93 -17.34 -15.67
N ASN A 30 5.69 -17.87 -16.63
CA ASN A 30 6.99 -17.31 -17.01
C ASN A 30 6.90 -15.87 -17.57
N ASP A 31 5.79 -15.54 -18.23
CA ASP A 31 5.56 -14.19 -18.73
C ASP A 31 5.30 -13.20 -17.59
N TYR A 32 4.50 -13.57 -16.59
CA TYR A 32 4.25 -12.74 -15.40
C TYR A 32 5.52 -12.54 -14.55
N GLU A 33 6.30 -13.59 -14.31
CA GLU A 33 7.59 -13.51 -13.61
C GLU A 33 8.52 -12.47 -14.25
N ARG A 34 8.57 -12.46 -15.59
CA ARG A 34 9.36 -11.48 -16.35
C ARG A 34 8.81 -10.06 -16.21
N VAL A 35 7.49 -9.89 -16.12
CA VAL A 35 6.85 -8.58 -15.89
C VAL A 35 7.22 -8.06 -14.50
N VAL A 36 7.09 -8.90 -13.47
CA VAL A 36 7.47 -8.58 -12.08
C VAL A 36 8.93 -8.13 -12.02
N GLY A 37 9.85 -8.90 -12.62
CA GLY A 37 11.27 -8.55 -12.64
C GLY A 37 11.58 -7.21 -13.33
N LYS A 38 10.88 -6.88 -14.42
CA LYS A 38 11.05 -5.59 -15.11
C LYS A 38 10.54 -4.42 -14.28
N VAL A 39 9.36 -4.56 -13.68
CA VAL A 39 8.76 -3.51 -12.85
C VAL A 39 9.62 -3.29 -11.60
N ALA A 40 10.02 -4.35 -10.90
CA ALA A 40 10.95 -4.27 -9.77
C ALA A 40 12.29 -3.60 -10.15
N GLY A 41 12.81 -3.91 -11.35
CA GLY A 41 14.05 -3.36 -11.89
C GLY A 41 14.04 -1.84 -12.14
N MET A 42 12.88 -1.17 -12.07
CA MET A 42 12.76 0.27 -12.29
C MET A 42 13.58 1.10 -11.29
N THR A 43 13.82 0.59 -10.08
CA THR A 43 14.70 1.23 -9.07
C THR A 43 16.14 1.37 -9.53
N ARG A 44 16.55 0.63 -10.58
CA ARG A 44 17.89 0.66 -11.18
C ARG A 44 17.88 1.15 -12.63
N ASP A 45 16.72 1.43 -13.19
CA ASP A 45 16.61 1.94 -14.56
C ASP A 45 17.09 3.40 -14.60
N GLN A 46 18.18 3.64 -15.33
CA GLN A 46 18.81 4.96 -15.39
C GLN A 46 17.86 6.01 -15.96
N GLN A 47 17.09 5.68 -17.01
CA GLN A 47 16.22 6.63 -17.68
C GLN A 47 15.02 6.98 -16.79
N ALA A 48 14.40 5.98 -16.15
CA ALA A 48 13.32 6.19 -15.19
C ALA A 48 13.76 7.11 -14.04
N ARG A 49 14.96 6.87 -13.50
CA ARG A 49 15.54 7.68 -12.42
C ARG A 49 15.89 9.10 -12.89
N GLU A 50 16.41 9.26 -14.10
CA GLU A 50 16.67 10.57 -14.69
C GLU A 50 15.37 11.36 -14.88
N PHE A 51 14.29 10.72 -15.35
CA PHE A 51 12.97 11.36 -15.42
C PHE A 51 12.46 11.75 -14.04
N ALA A 52 12.49 10.86 -13.04
CA ALA A 52 12.07 11.16 -11.67
C ALA A 52 12.85 12.35 -11.08
N ALA A 53 14.17 12.36 -11.25
CA ALA A 53 15.04 13.42 -10.73
C ALA A 53 14.73 14.80 -11.31
N LYS A 54 14.31 14.90 -12.58
CA LYS A 54 13.86 16.18 -13.19
C LYS A 54 12.68 16.81 -12.45
N TYR A 55 11.86 15.99 -11.80
CA TYR A 55 10.68 16.42 -11.02
C TYR A 55 10.92 16.37 -9.51
N GLU A 56 12.18 16.29 -9.07
CA GLU A 56 12.58 16.21 -7.64
C GLU A 56 12.05 14.96 -6.93
N LEU A 57 11.76 13.91 -7.69
CA LEU A 57 11.31 12.62 -7.18
C LEU A 57 12.45 11.59 -7.27
N ASP A 58 12.31 10.52 -6.51
CA ASP A 58 13.19 9.36 -6.50
C ASP A 58 12.35 8.08 -6.70
N ILE A 59 12.98 7.02 -7.22
CA ILE A 59 12.35 5.71 -7.41
C ILE A 59 13.08 4.70 -6.50
N ILE A 60 12.38 4.25 -5.46
CA ILE A 60 12.94 3.39 -4.40
C ILE A 60 11.99 2.26 -4.06
N ASP A 61 12.49 1.16 -3.51
CA ASP A 61 11.69 0.00 -3.06
C ASP A 61 11.48 -0.04 -1.54
N LEU A 62 12.13 0.87 -0.80
CA LEU A 62 12.01 1.01 0.64
C LEU A 62 11.84 2.46 1.04
N THR A 63 10.72 2.77 1.68
CA THR A 63 10.38 4.11 2.14
C THR A 63 10.54 4.23 3.65
N TRP A 64 11.00 5.38 4.13
CA TRP A 64 11.22 5.63 5.56
C TRP A 64 10.12 6.53 6.12
N GLU A 65 9.09 5.92 6.69
CA GLU A 65 7.93 6.61 7.23
C GLU A 65 8.09 6.82 8.73
N ASP A 66 8.51 8.02 9.14
CA ASP A 66 8.73 8.37 10.54
C ASP A 66 7.66 9.34 11.03
N THR A 67 7.06 9.06 12.18
CA THR A 67 6.07 9.95 12.78
C THR A 67 6.70 11.14 13.51
N ALA A 68 7.99 11.07 13.82
CA ALA A 68 8.66 12.05 14.66
C ALA A 68 10.16 12.18 14.31
N ARG A 69 10.48 12.37 13.03
CA ARG A 69 11.88 12.50 12.63
C ARG A 69 12.61 13.64 13.36
N PHE A 70 13.89 13.45 13.72
CA PHE A 70 14.68 14.55 14.27
C PHE A 70 15.07 15.53 13.16
N GLU A 71 15.03 16.83 13.46
CA GLU A 71 15.58 17.86 12.57
C GLU A 71 17.07 17.56 12.28
N GLY A 72 17.48 17.68 11.01
CA GLY A 72 18.83 17.37 10.56
C GLY A 72 19.21 15.89 10.54
N SER A 73 18.26 14.98 10.78
CA SER A 73 18.50 13.53 10.88
C SER A 73 17.61 12.73 9.94
N SER A 74 18.12 11.60 9.44
CA SER A 74 17.32 10.62 8.70
C SER A 74 16.59 9.61 9.60
N VAL A 75 16.72 9.74 10.92
CA VAL A 75 16.07 8.88 11.92
C VAL A 75 15.29 9.69 12.94
N GLY A 76 14.37 9.02 13.63
CA GLY A 76 13.55 9.52 14.73
C GLY A 76 13.17 8.40 15.70
N PRO A 77 12.33 8.69 16.70
CA PRO A 77 11.98 7.78 17.77
C PRO A 77 10.85 6.80 17.39
N ASN A 78 10.22 6.95 16.21
CA ASN A 78 9.12 6.08 15.77
C ASN A 78 9.11 5.96 14.23
N ILE A 79 10.16 5.32 13.71
CA ILE A 79 10.43 5.11 12.29
C ILE A 79 9.96 3.73 11.85
N SER A 80 9.30 3.70 10.69
CA SER A 80 8.91 2.47 10.00
C SER A 80 9.50 2.39 8.61
N ASP A 81 10.08 1.26 8.27
CA ASP A 81 10.33 0.88 6.89
C ASP A 81 9.00 0.44 6.26
N MET A 82 8.65 0.99 5.11
CA MET A 82 7.47 0.62 4.34
C MET A 82 7.84 0.24 2.90
N THR A 83 7.29 -0.87 2.43
CA THR A 83 7.40 -1.34 1.03
C THR A 83 6.07 -1.94 0.57
N ILE A 84 5.93 -2.20 -0.73
CA ILE A 84 4.80 -2.93 -1.32
C ILE A 84 5.35 -4.22 -1.92
N GLN A 85 4.79 -5.37 -1.55
CA GLN A 85 5.20 -6.66 -2.11
C GLN A 85 4.10 -7.23 -2.99
N VAL A 86 4.45 -7.53 -4.24
CA VAL A 86 3.56 -8.26 -5.15
C VAL A 86 3.87 -9.74 -5.06
N HIS A 87 2.81 -10.53 -5.05
CA HIS A 87 2.93 -11.96 -5.01
C HIS A 87 2.95 -12.56 -6.42
N HIS A 88 3.80 -13.55 -6.63
CA HIS A 88 3.96 -14.28 -7.88
C HIS A 88 4.39 -15.73 -7.60
N GLY A 89 4.78 -16.50 -8.62
CA GLY A 89 4.99 -17.94 -8.51
C GLY A 89 3.70 -18.75 -8.33
N SER A 90 3.84 -20.06 -8.19
CA SER A 90 2.70 -20.96 -7.97
C SER A 90 2.15 -20.88 -6.55
N LYS A 91 0.98 -21.48 -6.28
CA LYS A 91 0.42 -21.54 -4.92
C LYS A 91 1.34 -22.30 -3.96
N GLU A 92 2.03 -23.32 -4.44
CA GLU A 92 2.94 -24.19 -3.68
C GLU A 92 4.33 -23.56 -3.47
N ALA A 93 4.73 -22.64 -4.34
CA ALA A 93 6.02 -21.95 -4.32
C ALA A 93 5.83 -20.43 -4.46
N ARG A 94 4.98 -19.86 -3.60
CA ARG A 94 4.65 -18.43 -3.61
C ARG A 94 5.91 -17.60 -3.40
N GLN A 95 6.19 -16.71 -4.34
CA GLN A 95 7.25 -15.72 -4.26
C GLN A 95 6.68 -14.34 -4.02
N MET A 96 7.50 -13.45 -3.48
CA MET A 96 7.17 -12.05 -3.29
C MET A 96 8.33 -11.19 -3.76
N THR A 97 8.02 -10.06 -4.40
CA THR A 97 9.01 -9.09 -4.84
C THR A 97 8.56 -7.69 -4.45
N CYS A 98 9.49 -6.89 -3.89
CA CYS A 98 9.24 -5.49 -3.57
C CYS A 98 9.08 -4.65 -4.83
N MET A 99 8.06 -3.81 -4.85
CA MET A 99 7.73 -2.96 -5.99
C MET A 99 8.28 -1.55 -5.83
N PRO A 100 8.66 -0.89 -6.94
CA PRO A 100 9.17 0.46 -6.91
C PRO A 100 8.08 1.45 -6.53
N VAL A 101 8.48 2.41 -5.70
CA VAL A 101 7.71 3.55 -5.24
C VAL A 101 8.42 4.81 -5.70
N ILE A 102 7.66 5.72 -6.33
CA ILE A 102 8.10 7.05 -6.70
C ILE A 102 7.55 8.09 -5.74
N ARG A 103 8.45 8.92 -5.19
CA ARG A 103 8.15 9.91 -4.15
C ARG A 103 9.25 10.96 -4.01
N PHE A 104 9.06 11.96 -3.15
CA PHE A 104 10.17 12.79 -2.69
C PHE A 104 11.22 11.95 -1.93
N PRO A 105 12.53 12.27 -2.05
CA PRO A 105 13.60 11.46 -1.47
C PRO A 105 13.46 11.23 0.04
N ASN A 106 13.75 10.00 0.49
CA ASN A 106 13.69 9.61 1.91
C ASN A 106 14.45 10.58 2.82
N TYR A 107 15.62 11.06 2.42
CA TYR A 107 16.44 11.96 3.24
C TYR A 107 15.83 13.33 3.49
N THR A 108 14.91 13.78 2.64
CA THR A 108 14.23 15.06 2.84
C THR A 108 12.95 14.89 3.66
N ASP A 109 12.25 13.76 3.52
CA ASP A 109 10.93 13.53 4.13
C ASP A 109 10.01 14.75 4.04
N LYS A 110 9.80 15.18 2.79
CA LYS A 110 8.90 16.29 2.46
C LYS A 110 7.46 15.87 2.78
N THR A 111 6.80 16.63 3.64
CA THR A 111 5.48 16.34 4.19
C THR A 111 4.59 17.57 4.14
N ALA A 112 3.28 17.36 4.32
CA ALA A 112 2.26 18.38 4.44
C ALA A 112 1.49 18.20 5.76
N ASP A 113 1.14 19.30 6.41
CA ASP A 113 0.29 19.27 7.61
C ASP A 113 -1.14 19.51 7.19
N ILE A 114 -1.94 18.45 7.18
CA ILE A 114 -3.32 18.50 6.67
C ILE A 114 -4.29 18.44 7.85
N PRO A 115 -5.28 19.35 7.94
CA PRO A 115 -6.33 19.25 8.95
C PRO A 115 -7.03 17.88 8.88
N SER A 116 -7.17 17.20 10.03
CA SER A 116 -7.70 15.82 10.06
C SER A 116 -9.12 15.71 9.48
N GLY A 117 -9.92 16.78 9.55
CA GLY A 117 -11.26 16.86 8.96
C GLY A 117 -11.30 16.96 7.43
N LYS A 118 -10.15 17.09 6.75
CA LYS A 118 -10.07 17.05 5.28
C LYS A 118 -9.88 15.63 4.72
N LEU A 119 -9.51 14.66 5.55
CA LEU A 119 -9.30 13.27 5.12
C LEU A 119 -10.48 12.41 5.53
N TYR A 120 -10.80 11.40 4.72
CA TYR A 120 -11.99 10.56 4.89
C TYR A 120 -11.64 9.08 4.77
N ALA A 121 -12.31 8.26 5.57
CA ALA A 121 -12.18 6.81 5.56
C ALA A 121 -13.52 6.14 5.25
N MET A 122 -13.45 5.02 4.52
CA MET A 122 -14.60 4.15 4.28
C MET A 122 -14.66 3.11 5.41
N VAL A 123 -15.82 2.95 6.03
CA VAL A 123 -16.05 1.99 7.14
C VAL A 123 -17.34 1.21 6.90
N GLY A 124 -17.51 0.11 7.64
CA GLY A 124 -18.64 -0.84 7.52
C GLY A 124 -18.17 -2.25 7.17
N ASN A 125 -17.04 -2.35 6.47
CA ASN A 125 -16.42 -3.62 6.05
C ASN A 125 -16.06 -4.53 7.24
N GLU A 126 -15.74 -3.96 8.40
CA GLU A 126 -15.39 -4.71 9.61
C GLU A 126 -16.52 -5.60 10.15
N LYS A 127 -17.76 -5.31 9.75
CA LYS A 127 -18.99 -6.00 10.18
C LYS A 127 -19.85 -6.46 8.99
N GLY A 128 -19.31 -6.37 7.77
CA GLY A 128 -20.06 -6.66 6.53
C GLY A 128 -21.27 -5.75 6.30
N ASN A 129 -21.24 -4.53 6.85
CA ASN A 129 -22.28 -3.52 6.65
C ASN A 129 -22.03 -2.71 5.37
N ASP A 130 -23.08 -2.00 4.92
CA ASP A 130 -22.94 -1.01 3.84
C ASP A 130 -21.87 0.03 4.17
N LEU A 131 -21.06 0.36 3.16
CA LEU A 131 -19.94 1.28 3.31
C LEU A 131 -20.41 2.71 3.56
N LYS A 132 -19.78 3.38 4.52
CA LYS A 132 -20.01 4.78 4.88
C LYS A 132 -18.69 5.53 4.88
N SER A 133 -18.70 6.75 4.34
CA SER A 133 -17.58 7.67 4.45
C SER A 133 -17.68 8.45 5.75
N ILE A 134 -16.61 8.46 6.54
CA ILE A 134 -16.48 9.26 7.77
C ILE A 134 -15.19 10.08 7.74
N PRO A 135 -15.15 11.28 8.35
CA PRO A 135 -13.91 12.02 8.52
C PRO A 135 -12.88 11.22 9.33
N LEU A 136 -11.59 11.36 9.01
CA LEU A 136 -10.51 10.68 9.72
C LEU A 136 -10.52 10.99 11.22
N GLY A 137 -10.82 12.23 11.60
CA GLY A 137 -10.97 12.61 13.01
C GLY A 137 -11.99 11.74 13.76
N ALA A 138 -13.13 11.43 13.14
CA ALA A 138 -14.18 10.60 13.75
C ALA A 138 -13.72 9.14 13.90
N LEU A 139 -12.98 8.61 12.92
CA LEU A 139 -12.38 7.28 13.00
C LEU A 139 -11.41 7.18 14.18
N LEU A 140 -10.58 8.21 14.39
CA LEU A 140 -9.59 8.25 15.46
C LEU A 140 -10.21 8.54 16.83
N GLU A 141 -11.35 9.21 16.87
CA GLU A 141 -12.04 9.54 18.13
C GLU A 141 -12.66 8.31 18.79
N ASP A 142 -13.32 7.43 18.02
CA ASP A 142 -13.92 6.19 18.54
C ASP A 142 -13.72 5.00 17.58
N PRO A 143 -12.50 4.43 17.50
CA PRO A 143 -12.18 3.32 16.61
C PRO A 143 -12.77 1.97 17.03
N ARG A 144 -13.06 1.74 18.31
CA ARG A 144 -13.47 0.41 18.81
C ARG A 144 -14.75 -0.13 18.16
N PRO A 145 -15.81 0.67 17.94
CA PRO A 145 -16.97 0.21 17.20
C PRO A 145 -16.69 -0.14 15.73
N LEU A 146 -15.58 0.33 15.18
CA LEU A 146 -15.10 0.09 13.82
C LEU A 146 -14.15 -1.12 13.75
N MET A 147 -14.12 -1.95 14.79
CA MET A 147 -13.45 -3.24 14.80
C MET A 147 -14.46 -4.39 14.62
N SER A 148 -14.01 -5.45 13.97
CA SER A 148 -14.69 -6.74 13.89
C SER A 148 -14.74 -7.42 15.26
N ASN A 149 -13.68 -7.32 16.06
CA ASN A 149 -13.64 -7.80 17.44
C ASN A 149 -13.26 -6.69 18.42
N SER A 150 -14.22 -5.83 18.77
CA SER A 150 -14.01 -4.73 19.72
C SER A 150 -13.60 -5.19 21.14
N ALA A 151 -13.95 -6.42 21.53
CA ALA A 151 -13.57 -6.99 22.82
C ALA A 151 -12.07 -7.29 22.90
N SER A 152 -11.38 -7.40 21.75
CA SER A 152 -9.93 -7.57 21.69
C SER A 152 -9.15 -6.31 22.09
N TRP A 153 -9.80 -5.15 22.27
CA TRP A 153 -9.16 -3.96 22.82
C TRP A 153 -9.59 -3.74 24.28
N PRO A 154 -8.90 -4.37 25.26
CA PRO A 154 -9.23 -4.20 26.66
C PRO A 154 -8.82 -2.81 27.19
N GLY A 155 -9.38 -2.44 28.34
CA GLY A 155 -9.09 -1.18 29.03
C GLY A 155 -10.06 -0.05 28.68
N THR A 156 -9.88 1.10 29.33
CA THR A 156 -10.79 2.26 29.20
C THR A 156 -10.36 3.27 28.14
N ASN A 157 -9.10 3.26 27.71
CA ASN A 157 -8.56 4.18 26.71
C ASN A 157 -8.94 3.70 25.31
N ASN A 158 -9.97 4.29 24.70
CA ASN A 158 -10.47 3.92 23.38
C ASN A 158 -10.15 4.94 22.29
N MET A 159 -9.71 6.15 22.65
CA MET A 159 -9.49 7.24 21.70
C MET A 159 -8.05 7.23 21.18
N LEU A 160 -7.88 7.37 19.87
CA LEU A 160 -6.60 7.57 19.18
C LEU A 160 -6.35 9.04 18.84
N LEU A 161 -7.40 9.87 18.88
CA LEU A 161 -7.30 11.31 18.68
C LEU A 161 -6.90 12.01 19.99
N ALA A 162 -5.75 12.67 20.01
CA ALA A 162 -5.30 13.48 21.14
C ALA A 162 -5.63 14.97 20.93
N GLN A 163 -5.61 15.77 22.01
CA GLN A 163 -5.91 17.21 21.95
C GLN A 163 -5.03 17.98 20.96
N ARG A 164 -3.81 17.48 20.68
CA ARG A 164 -2.89 18.08 19.70
C ARG A 164 -3.28 17.85 18.24
N ASP A 165 -4.09 16.83 17.93
CA ASP A 165 -4.29 16.26 16.60
C ASP A 165 -5.28 17.08 15.75
N SER A 166 -5.07 18.40 15.68
CA SER A 166 -5.78 19.29 14.75
C SER A 166 -5.40 19.02 13.28
N HIS A 167 -4.16 18.57 13.06
CA HIS A 167 -3.60 18.20 11.78
C HIS A 167 -2.92 16.84 11.88
N VAL A 168 -2.78 16.17 10.74
CA VAL A 168 -1.97 14.97 10.57
C VAL A 168 -0.79 15.24 9.65
N LEU A 169 0.29 14.51 9.85
CA LEU A 169 1.51 14.60 9.07
C LEU A 169 1.37 13.74 7.81
N VAL A 170 1.35 14.34 6.63
CA VAL A 170 1.01 13.64 5.39
C VAL A 170 2.20 13.60 4.42
N SER A 171 2.44 12.44 3.83
CA SER A 171 3.28 12.30 2.62
C SER A 171 2.51 11.57 1.53
N ALA A 172 2.83 11.85 0.26
CA ALA A 172 2.22 11.16 -0.87
C ALA A 172 3.27 10.52 -1.79
N GLN A 173 2.90 9.40 -2.39
CA GLN A 173 3.77 8.58 -3.23
C GLN A 173 2.95 7.75 -4.23
N ALA A 174 3.59 7.20 -5.26
CA ALA A 174 2.95 6.26 -6.20
C ALA A 174 3.77 4.97 -6.33
N CYS A 175 3.11 3.82 -6.45
CA CYS A 175 3.74 2.51 -6.55
C CYS A 175 3.40 1.93 -7.90
N PHE A 176 4.36 1.27 -8.56
CA PHE A 176 4.09 0.56 -9.80
C PHE A 176 3.76 -0.91 -9.51
N LEU A 177 2.63 -1.39 -10.05
CA LEU A 177 2.19 -2.77 -9.97
C LEU A 177 2.37 -3.45 -11.34
N PRO A 178 2.92 -4.67 -11.36
CA PRO A 178 3.06 -5.49 -12.56
C PRO A 178 1.70 -6.12 -12.87
N ILE A 179 0.88 -5.48 -13.70
CA ILE A 179 -0.46 -5.98 -14.05
C ILE A 179 -0.51 -6.18 -15.56
N PRO A 180 -0.42 -7.42 -16.06
CA PRO A 180 -0.71 -7.73 -17.47
C PRO A 180 -2.14 -7.34 -17.85
N ALA A 181 -2.37 -7.02 -19.13
CA ALA A 181 -3.70 -6.69 -19.62
C ALA A 181 -4.67 -7.87 -19.43
N GLY A 182 -5.85 -7.59 -18.85
CA GLY A 182 -6.87 -8.59 -18.55
C GLY A 182 -6.60 -9.42 -17.28
N GLU A 183 -5.53 -9.13 -16.53
CA GLU A 183 -5.14 -9.84 -15.32
C GLU A 183 -5.28 -8.97 -14.06
N GLU A 184 -4.93 -9.55 -12.90
CA GLU A 184 -4.96 -8.91 -11.59
C GLU A 184 -3.67 -9.22 -10.84
N ALA A 185 -3.09 -8.22 -10.17
CA ALA A 185 -1.97 -8.43 -9.26
C ALA A 185 -2.45 -8.52 -7.81
N THR A 186 -2.04 -9.56 -7.08
CA THR A 186 -2.21 -9.64 -5.62
C THR A 186 -0.99 -9.06 -4.92
N PHE A 187 -1.20 -8.21 -3.92
CA PHE A 187 -0.11 -7.55 -3.20
C PHE A 187 -0.48 -7.20 -1.75
N ASN A 188 0.54 -6.89 -0.95
CA ASN A 188 0.36 -6.32 0.38
C ASN A 188 1.34 -5.15 0.59
N PRO A 189 0.90 -4.05 1.24
CA PRO A 189 1.81 -3.18 1.95
C PRO A 189 2.49 -3.95 3.08
N VAL A 190 3.78 -3.69 3.28
CA VAL A 190 4.60 -4.31 4.32
C VAL A 190 5.23 -3.20 5.14
N ILE A 191 5.14 -3.33 6.45
CA ILE A 191 5.69 -2.35 7.39
C ILE A 191 6.57 -3.04 8.43
N PHE A 192 7.72 -2.46 8.73
CA PHE A 192 8.57 -2.85 9.85
C PHE A 192 8.84 -1.63 10.70
N ASN A 193 8.37 -1.64 11.96
CA ASN A 193 8.62 -0.53 12.87
C ASN A 193 9.74 -0.88 13.85
N TYR A 194 10.74 0.00 14.00
CA TYR A 194 11.95 -0.29 14.77
C TYR A 194 11.74 -0.34 16.30
N GLN A 195 10.60 0.17 16.79
CA GLN A 195 10.24 0.18 18.21
C GLN A 195 9.25 -0.93 18.57
N SER A 196 8.52 -1.46 17.58
CA SER A 196 7.55 -2.55 17.75
C SER A 196 8.20 -3.90 17.98
N TYR A 197 7.61 -4.68 18.89
CA TYR A 197 7.87 -6.12 19.04
C TYR A 197 6.65 -6.83 19.64
N ALA A 198 6.64 -8.16 19.64
CA ALA A 198 5.55 -8.97 20.17
C ALA A 198 5.11 -8.55 21.58
N GLY A 199 3.82 -8.28 21.74
CA GLY A 199 3.22 -7.80 22.99
C GLY A 199 3.54 -6.34 23.38
N ASN A 200 4.24 -5.59 22.53
CA ASN A 200 4.61 -4.19 22.76
C ASN A 200 4.70 -3.41 21.44
N PRO A 201 3.57 -3.21 20.74
CA PRO A 201 3.53 -2.45 19.50
C PRO A 201 3.76 -0.96 19.77
N ALA A 202 4.56 -0.30 18.93
CA ALA A 202 4.76 1.15 18.95
C ALA A 202 3.90 1.89 17.90
N VAL A 203 3.23 1.13 17.03
CA VAL A 203 2.37 1.66 15.96
C VAL A 203 1.12 0.79 15.80
N LEU A 204 -0.02 1.45 15.68
CA LEU A 204 -1.22 0.91 15.05
C LEU A 204 -1.25 1.40 13.61
N ALA A 205 -1.24 0.47 12.65
CA ALA A 205 -1.42 0.77 11.24
C ALA A 205 -2.92 0.70 10.89
N ILE A 206 -3.43 1.72 10.21
CA ILE A 206 -4.79 1.78 9.69
C ILE A 206 -4.72 1.92 8.18
N LEU A 207 -5.16 0.89 7.48
CA LEU A 207 -5.20 0.79 6.02
C LEU A 207 -6.58 1.20 5.52
N VAL A 208 -6.68 2.30 4.78
CA VAL A 208 -7.94 2.81 4.21
C VAL A 208 -7.93 2.62 2.71
N THR A 209 -8.89 1.86 2.18
CA THR A 209 -9.12 1.62 0.76
C THR A 209 -10.51 2.09 0.35
N ARG A 210 -10.86 2.00 -0.94
CA ARG A 210 -12.21 2.34 -1.40
C ARG A 210 -13.27 1.35 -0.89
N GLU A 211 -12.83 0.18 -0.46
CA GLU A 211 -13.71 -0.92 -0.01
C GLU A 211 -13.84 -0.96 1.51
N GLY A 212 -13.09 -0.13 2.25
CA GLY A 212 -13.18 -0.09 3.71
C GLY A 212 -11.88 0.25 4.42
N THR A 213 -11.85 -0.01 5.72
CA THR A 213 -10.70 0.27 6.59
C THR A 213 -10.29 -0.97 7.39
N SER A 214 -8.99 -1.15 7.60
CA SER A 214 -8.41 -2.28 8.35
C SER A 214 -7.42 -1.76 9.37
N MET A 215 -7.53 -2.20 10.63
CA MET A 215 -6.68 -1.73 11.73
C MET A 215 -5.83 -2.89 12.25
N THR A 216 -4.52 -2.73 12.29
CA THR A 216 -3.59 -3.79 12.70
C THR A 216 -2.44 -3.20 13.49
N ILE A 217 -2.19 -3.72 14.70
CA ILE A 217 -0.98 -3.35 15.45
C ILE A 217 0.27 -3.96 14.81
N ILE A 218 1.38 -3.22 14.84
CA ILE A 218 2.65 -3.70 14.30
C ILE A 218 3.46 -4.34 15.43
N ASP A 219 3.80 -5.61 15.27
CA ASP A 219 4.65 -6.35 16.21
C ASP A 219 5.85 -7.05 15.56
N ASN A 220 5.98 -6.90 14.24
CA ASN A 220 7.05 -7.46 13.41
C ASN A 220 7.15 -9.01 13.42
N GLN A 221 6.13 -9.72 13.92
CA GLN A 221 6.10 -11.18 13.98
C GLN A 221 4.91 -11.78 13.26
N ARG A 222 3.70 -11.26 13.49
CA ARG A 222 2.51 -11.73 12.79
C ARG A 222 2.58 -11.36 11.34
N ASP A 223 2.18 -12.29 10.48
CA ASP A 223 2.23 -12.15 9.03
C ASP A 223 3.58 -11.66 8.49
N ALA A 224 4.65 -12.01 9.23
CA ALA A 224 5.99 -11.59 8.91
C ALA A 224 6.44 -12.17 7.57
N VAL A 225 7.19 -11.36 6.84
CA VAL A 225 7.86 -11.77 5.62
C VAL A 225 9.36 -11.68 5.85
N SER A 226 10.07 -12.71 5.41
CA SER A 226 11.54 -12.76 5.36
C SER A 226 12.10 -12.96 3.95
N ASN A 227 11.22 -13.09 2.95
CA ASN A 227 11.55 -13.37 1.55
C ASN A 227 11.26 -12.14 0.68
N GLY A 228 11.83 -12.07 -0.52
CA GLY A 228 11.51 -10.99 -1.46
C GLY A 228 12.18 -9.65 -1.18
N GLY A 229 13.30 -9.64 -0.46
CA GLY A 229 14.10 -8.43 -0.27
C GLY A 229 13.60 -7.46 0.81
N ALA A 230 12.62 -7.86 1.64
CA ALA A 230 12.20 -7.05 2.78
C ALA A 230 11.91 -7.89 4.01
N ARG A 231 11.99 -7.24 5.18
CA ARG A 231 11.54 -7.77 6.47
C ARG A 231 10.43 -6.85 6.96
N GLY A 232 9.39 -7.42 7.54
CA GLY A 232 8.26 -6.66 8.04
C GLY A 232 7.01 -7.50 8.16
N GLN A 233 5.93 -6.85 8.55
CA GLN A 233 4.60 -7.40 8.71
C GLN A 233 3.73 -6.96 7.54
N ARG A 234 3.11 -7.92 6.85
CA ARG A 234 2.12 -7.62 5.79
C ARG A 234 0.86 -7.04 6.40
N LEU A 235 0.29 -6.06 5.70
CA LEU A 235 -1.01 -5.49 6.01
C LEU A 235 -2.06 -6.07 5.07
N PHE A 236 -3.20 -6.43 5.64
CA PHE A 236 -4.31 -7.06 4.94
C PHE A 236 -5.55 -6.17 5.00
N PHE A 237 -6.47 -6.42 4.07
CA PHE A 237 -7.83 -5.90 4.16
C PHE A 237 -8.66 -6.75 5.14
N ASN A 238 -9.45 -6.10 5.99
CA ASN A 238 -10.42 -6.71 6.89
C ASN A 238 -11.76 -6.84 6.18
N LEU A 239 -12.13 -8.07 5.86
CA LEU A 239 -13.42 -8.46 5.32
C LEU A 239 -14.23 -9.14 6.42
N ASN A 240 -14.93 -8.36 7.24
CA ASN A 240 -15.81 -8.86 8.31
C ASN A 240 -15.12 -9.83 9.30
N GLY A 241 -13.90 -9.51 9.73
CA GLY A 241 -13.10 -10.33 10.62
C GLY A 241 -12.23 -11.38 9.92
N GLU A 242 -12.29 -11.46 8.59
CA GLU A 242 -11.42 -12.31 7.77
C GLU A 242 -10.41 -11.44 7.01
N LYS A 243 -9.18 -11.90 6.84
CA LYS A 243 -8.13 -11.15 6.15
C LYS A 243 -8.04 -11.55 4.69
N ALA A 244 -7.81 -10.57 3.83
CA ALA A 244 -7.57 -10.76 2.40
C ALA A 244 -6.44 -9.84 1.92
N SER A 245 -5.56 -10.34 1.06
CA SER A 245 -4.58 -9.48 0.38
C SER A 245 -5.27 -8.45 -0.51
N LEU A 246 -4.57 -7.35 -0.80
CA LEU A 246 -5.07 -6.37 -1.76
C LEU A 246 -4.89 -6.87 -3.17
N THR A 247 -5.74 -6.38 -4.06
CA THR A 247 -5.68 -6.66 -5.49
C THR A 247 -5.64 -5.39 -6.30
N GLY A 248 -5.03 -5.45 -7.48
CA GLY A 248 -4.94 -4.34 -8.43
C GLY A 248 -5.31 -4.80 -9.83
N LYS A 249 -6.22 -4.07 -10.49
CA LYS A 249 -6.56 -4.24 -11.91
C LYS A 249 -6.27 -2.97 -12.68
N ARG A 250 -5.97 -3.06 -13.97
CA ARG A 250 -5.89 -1.87 -14.81
C ARG A 250 -7.22 -1.12 -14.84
N ALA A 251 -7.16 0.21 -14.84
CA ALA A 251 -8.35 1.03 -14.97
C ALA A 251 -9.09 0.77 -16.29
N SER A 252 -8.36 0.52 -17.39
CA SER A 252 -8.94 0.12 -18.67
C SER A 252 -9.75 -1.18 -18.59
N ASP A 253 -9.23 -2.21 -17.91
CA ASP A 253 -9.91 -3.50 -17.71
C ASP A 253 -11.16 -3.35 -16.81
N ALA A 254 -11.06 -2.55 -15.75
CA ALA A 254 -12.19 -2.26 -14.87
C ALA A 254 -13.31 -1.50 -15.60
N ALA A 255 -12.95 -0.53 -16.44
CA ALA A 255 -13.90 0.22 -17.26
C ALA A 255 -14.58 -0.65 -18.32
N ALA A 256 -13.85 -1.59 -18.93
CA ALA A 256 -14.41 -2.54 -19.89
C ALA A 256 -15.37 -3.55 -19.26
N ALA A 257 -15.16 -3.90 -17.99
CA ALA A 257 -16.03 -4.80 -17.22
C ALA A 257 -17.28 -4.13 -16.64
N ALA A 258 -17.31 -2.79 -16.57
CA ALA A 258 -18.47 -2.06 -16.08
C ALA A 258 -19.63 -2.10 -17.11
N GLU A 259 -20.84 -2.45 -16.66
CA GLU A 259 -22.02 -2.34 -17.52
C GLU A 259 -22.27 -0.87 -17.93
N PRO A 260 -22.74 -0.60 -19.17
CA PRO A 260 -23.03 0.76 -19.59
C PRO A 260 -24.08 1.39 -18.66
N PRO A 261 -23.89 2.65 -18.25
CA PRO A 261 -24.75 3.28 -17.25
C PRO A 261 -26.20 3.33 -17.77
N LYS A 262 -27.14 2.82 -16.96
CA LYS A 262 -28.56 3.13 -17.13
C LYS A 262 -28.74 4.62 -16.88
N THR A 263 -29.20 5.33 -17.90
CA THR A 263 -29.52 6.76 -17.84
C THR A 263 -30.49 7.04 -16.70
N SER A 264 -30.04 7.75 -15.67
CA SER A 264 -30.91 8.54 -14.79
C SER A 264 -30.23 9.85 -14.40
N GLU A 265 -30.76 10.89 -15.02
CA GLU A 265 -30.97 12.29 -14.63
C GLU A 265 -30.08 12.95 -13.56
N THR A 266 -29.47 14.05 -14.01
CA THR A 266 -29.13 15.30 -13.29
C THR A 266 -29.03 15.23 -11.76
N SER A 267 -27.80 15.08 -11.27
CA SER A 267 -27.40 15.60 -9.96
C SER A 267 -26.58 16.88 -10.15
N GLU A 268 -26.93 17.90 -9.35
CA GLU A 268 -26.26 19.21 -9.32
C GLU A 268 -24.74 19.08 -9.05
N PRO A 269 -23.92 20.10 -9.42
CA PRO A 269 -22.50 20.07 -9.14
C PRO A 269 -22.26 20.15 -7.63
N SER A 270 -22.16 19.01 -6.98
CA SER A 270 -21.66 18.91 -5.62
C SER A 270 -20.23 19.46 -5.61
N ARG A 271 -19.99 20.42 -4.72
CA ARG A 271 -18.68 21.02 -4.48
C ARG A 271 -17.69 19.89 -4.18
N ARG A 272 -16.79 19.62 -5.13
CA ARG A 272 -15.75 18.57 -5.02
C ARG A 272 -14.99 18.74 -3.70
N PRO A 273 -14.84 17.69 -2.88
CA PRO A 273 -13.77 17.65 -1.90
C PRO A 273 -12.44 17.78 -2.67
N THR A 274 -11.61 18.75 -2.31
CA THR A 274 -10.27 18.94 -2.91
C THR A 274 -9.24 17.97 -2.34
N ALA A 275 -9.58 17.30 -1.24
CA ALA A 275 -8.73 16.37 -0.53
C ALA A 275 -8.85 14.93 -1.04
N PRO A 276 -7.80 14.09 -0.87
CA PRO A 276 -7.86 12.68 -1.22
C PRO A 276 -8.93 11.97 -0.37
N ALA A 277 -10.11 11.78 -0.95
CA ALA A 277 -11.14 10.91 -0.43
C ALA A 277 -11.08 9.60 -1.21
N VAL A 278 -10.70 8.51 -0.54
CA VAL A 278 -10.74 7.18 -1.16
C VAL A 278 -12.22 6.86 -1.45
N GLY A 279 -12.55 6.49 -2.69
CA GLY A 279 -13.93 6.19 -3.11
C GLY A 279 -14.80 7.38 -3.58
N SER A 280 -14.24 8.59 -3.72
CA SER A 280 -14.85 9.66 -4.53
C SER A 280 -14.33 9.58 -5.97
N SER A 281 -15.02 10.18 -6.96
CA SER A 281 -14.60 10.20 -8.37
C SER A 281 -13.13 10.65 -8.50
N GLY A 282 -12.20 9.70 -8.66
CA GLY A 282 -10.75 9.93 -8.65
C GLY A 282 -9.93 9.29 -7.51
N GLY A 283 -10.53 8.42 -6.67
CA GLY A 283 -9.85 7.75 -5.55
C GLY A 283 -9.75 6.22 -5.64
N ASP A 284 -10.06 5.60 -6.78
CA ASP A 284 -10.12 4.13 -6.92
C ASP A 284 -8.74 3.47 -6.96
N ASN A 285 -7.69 4.28 -7.21
CA ASN A 285 -6.30 3.88 -7.31
C ASN A 285 -5.46 4.25 -6.08
N MET A 286 -6.13 4.56 -4.97
CA MET A 286 -5.50 5.15 -3.80
C MET A 286 -5.76 4.30 -2.56
N VAL A 287 -4.71 4.17 -1.74
CA VAL A 287 -4.79 3.64 -0.37
C VAL A 287 -4.14 4.65 0.56
N MET A 288 -4.74 4.90 1.72
CA MET A 288 -4.06 5.64 2.78
C MET A 288 -3.57 4.64 3.83
N LEU A 289 -2.27 4.70 4.15
CA LEU A 289 -1.70 4.02 5.29
C LEU A 289 -1.47 5.02 6.41
N ILE A 290 -2.17 4.84 7.52
CA ILE A 290 -2.11 5.75 8.67
C ILE A 290 -1.35 5.04 9.78
N GLN A 291 -0.27 5.65 10.25
CA GLN A 291 0.48 5.18 11.41
C GLN A 291 0.09 6.02 12.62
N VAL A 292 -0.56 5.38 13.59
CA VAL A 292 -0.90 5.97 14.88
C VAL A 292 0.15 5.53 15.91
N PRO A 293 0.97 6.46 16.44
CA PRO A 293 1.95 6.14 17.47
C PRO A 293 1.29 5.63 18.74
N LEU A 294 1.80 4.52 19.29
CA LEU A 294 1.35 3.89 20.52
C LEU A 294 2.42 3.98 21.60
N LYS A 295 2.00 4.04 22.86
CA LYS A 295 2.91 3.95 24.00
C LYS A 295 3.48 2.54 24.05
N PHE A 296 4.81 2.46 24.10
CA PHE A 296 5.53 1.20 24.15
C PHE A 296 6.56 1.25 25.28
N LYS A 297 6.93 0.08 25.80
CA LYS A 297 8.01 -0.05 26.79
C LYS A 297 9.35 -0.04 26.06
N GLU A 298 10.23 0.89 26.41
CA GLU A 298 11.60 0.90 25.91
C GLU A 298 12.39 -0.25 26.51
N LEU A 299 12.96 -1.11 25.67
CA LEU A 299 13.97 -2.09 26.08
C LEU A 299 15.38 -1.51 25.85
N PRO A 300 16.39 -1.92 26.64
CA PRO A 300 17.79 -1.61 26.34
C PRO A 300 18.12 -2.08 24.91
N ARG A 301 18.54 -1.15 24.05
CA ARG A 301 18.85 -1.43 22.64
C ARG A 301 19.83 -2.60 22.51
N SER A 302 19.40 -3.69 21.87
CA SER A 302 20.35 -4.53 21.13
C SER A 302 20.50 -3.91 19.74
N ALA A 303 21.72 -3.93 19.19
CA ALA A 303 22.03 -3.30 17.93
C ALA A 303 21.18 -3.89 16.79
N ALA A 304 20.19 -3.13 16.32
CA ALA A 304 19.52 -3.42 15.06
C ALA A 304 20.55 -3.23 13.94
N LYS A 305 20.91 -4.32 13.26
CA LYS A 305 21.75 -4.26 12.06
C LYS A 305 20.88 -3.76 10.90
N GLY A 306 21.31 -2.67 10.27
CA GLY A 306 20.73 -2.15 9.05
C GLY A 306 20.78 -3.17 7.90
N ILE A 307 19.88 -2.96 6.95
CA ILE A 307 19.58 -3.85 5.82
C ILE A 307 20.58 -3.61 4.67
N ALA A 308 21.03 -4.68 4.02
CA ALA A 308 21.76 -4.63 2.74
C ALA A 308 21.22 -5.72 1.81
N PHE A 309 21.06 -5.43 0.52
CA PHE A 309 20.61 -6.39 -0.49
C PHE A 309 21.48 -6.41 -1.75
N ASP A 310 21.47 -7.59 -2.38
CA ASP A 310 22.26 -8.01 -3.54
C ASP A 310 21.61 -7.56 -4.87
N SER A 311 22.42 -7.43 -5.91
CA SER A 311 22.00 -6.86 -7.20
C SER A 311 22.14 -7.82 -8.37
N GLU A 312 21.03 -8.17 -9.02
CA GLU A 312 21.04 -8.72 -10.38
C GLU A 312 21.00 -7.62 -11.44
N VAL A 313 21.70 -7.88 -12.54
CA VAL A 313 21.92 -7.00 -13.69
C VAL A 313 20.92 -7.32 -14.79
N TYR A 314 20.13 -6.32 -15.20
CA TYR A 314 19.16 -6.45 -16.28
C TYR A 314 19.61 -5.70 -17.54
N SER A 315 19.26 -6.25 -18.70
CA SER A 315 19.60 -5.69 -20.01
C SER A 315 18.45 -4.90 -20.64
N LYS A 316 18.84 -3.85 -21.38
CA LYS A 316 17.99 -2.78 -21.93
C LYS A 316 17.20 -3.25 -23.17
N SER A 317 15.95 -2.80 -23.28
CA SER A 317 15.22 -2.75 -24.55
C SER A 317 14.36 -1.48 -24.60
N GLU A 318 14.47 -0.69 -25.67
CA GLU A 318 13.57 0.44 -25.90
C GLU A 318 12.15 -0.08 -26.17
N ARG A 319 11.20 0.35 -25.35
CA ARG A 319 9.76 0.09 -25.50
C ARG A 319 9.00 1.37 -25.14
N VAL A 320 7.75 1.46 -25.59
CA VAL A 320 6.85 2.57 -25.25
C VAL A 320 6.20 2.28 -23.89
N SER A 321 6.05 3.30 -23.04
CA SER A 321 5.37 3.16 -21.75
C SER A 321 3.89 2.79 -21.93
N ASN A 322 3.35 2.03 -20.98
CA ASN A 322 1.93 1.70 -20.90
C ASN A 322 1.37 1.86 -19.47
N VAL A 323 1.94 2.81 -18.73
CA VAL A 323 1.51 3.11 -17.37
C VAL A 323 0.08 3.67 -17.38
N GLU A 324 -0.76 3.15 -16.49
CA GLU A 324 -2.10 3.67 -16.23
C GLU A 324 -2.45 3.54 -14.73
N GLU A 325 -3.63 4.00 -14.33
CA GLU A 325 -4.09 3.81 -12.95
C GLU A 325 -4.46 2.35 -12.67
N ALA A 326 -4.17 1.86 -11.47
CA ALA A 326 -4.65 0.57 -10.99
C ALA A 326 -5.87 0.77 -10.07
N VAL A 327 -7.00 0.12 -10.35
CA VAL A 327 -8.14 0.06 -9.44
C VAL A 327 -7.85 -0.97 -8.35
N ILE A 328 -7.96 -0.55 -7.09
CA ILE A 328 -7.65 -1.40 -5.94
C ILE A 328 -8.89 -2.15 -5.44
N GLY A 329 -8.70 -3.40 -5.04
CA GLY A 329 -9.71 -4.23 -4.37
C GLY A 329 -9.08 -5.15 -3.32
N HIS A 330 -9.79 -6.21 -2.97
CA HIS A 330 -9.30 -7.33 -2.14
C HIS A 330 -9.40 -8.67 -2.87
N GLY A 331 -8.58 -9.63 -2.45
CA GLY A 331 -8.51 -10.98 -2.98
C GLY A 331 -9.34 -11.99 -2.18
N GLU A 332 -8.96 -13.27 -2.29
CA GLU A 332 -9.59 -14.36 -1.54
C GLU A 332 -9.31 -14.27 -0.03
N ILE A 333 -10.17 -14.90 0.77
CA ILE A 333 -9.99 -14.99 2.23
C ILE A 333 -8.80 -15.90 2.54
N GLU A 334 -7.90 -15.39 3.40
CA GLU A 334 -6.67 -16.06 3.83
C GLU A 334 -6.72 -16.51 5.31
N GLY A 335 -7.84 -16.30 5.99
CA GLY A 335 -8.09 -16.70 7.37
C GLY A 335 -8.42 -15.51 8.28
N PRO A 336 -8.42 -15.70 9.61
CA PRO A 336 -8.92 -14.68 10.53
C PRO A 336 -8.03 -13.43 10.53
N PHE A 337 -8.68 -12.27 10.56
CA PHE A 337 -8.05 -10.98 10.73
C PHE A 337 -7.81 -10.69 12.21
N VAL A 338 -6.62 -10.21 12.56
CA VAL A 338 -6.25 -9.90 13.95
C VAL A 338 -5.92 -8.41 14.06
N GLU A 339 -6.72 -7.68 14.84
CA GLU A 339 -6.61 -6.22 14.93
C GLU A 339 -5.57 -5.78 15.97
N VAL A 340 -5.92 -5.88 17.26
CA VAL A 340 -5.07 -5.44 18.38
C VAL A 340 -4.70 -6.58 19.34
N ASP A 341 -5.09 -7.81 19.02
CA ASP A 341 -4.60 -9.04 19.68
C ASP A 341 -4.74 -9.07 21.22
N ASN A 342 -5.88 -8.62 21.74
CA ASN A 342 -6.13 -8.58 23.19
C ASN A 342 -5.17 -7.64 23.95
N GLN A 343 -4.54 -6.68 23.27
CA GLN A 343 -3.61 -5.74 23.87
C GLN A 343 -4.30 -4.41 24.21
N ALA A 344 -4.08 -3.93 25.43
CA ALA A 344 -4.56 -2.63 25.90
C ALA A 344 -3.69 -1.50 25.33
N ILE A 345 -3.75 -1.29 24.02
CA ILE A 345 -2.98 -0.24 23.35
C ILE A 345 -3.42 1.15 23.81
N GLU A 346 -2.48 2.09 23.82
CA GLU A 346 -2.71 3.48 24.20
C GLU A 346 -1.96 4.41 23.24
N ARG A 347 -2.63 5.47 22.77
CA ARG A 347 -2.06 6.51 21.91
C ARG A 347 -0.89 7.24 22.59
N ASP A 348 0.24 7.38 21.89
CA ASP A 348 1.39 8.18 22.33
C ASP A 348 1.36 9.60 21.75
N ASP A 349 0.66 10.48 22.44
CA ASP A 349 0.45 11.88 22.04
C ASP A 349 1.73 12.73 21.94
N ARG A 350 2.91 12.20 22.30
CA ARG A 350 4.20 12.88 22.05
C ARG A 350 4.50 13.00 20.55
N TYR A 351 3.97 12.09 19.74
CA TYR A 351 4.21 12.04 18.29
C TYR A 351 2.91 12.30 17.50
N PRO A 352 2.96 13.01 16.36
CA PRO A 352 1.78 13.20 15.50
C PRO A 352 1.38 11.88 14.83
N ILE A 353 0.17 11.85 14.28
CA ILE A 353 -0.29 10.76 13.41
C ILE A 353 0.25 10.99 12.00
N ARG A 354 0.83 9.96 11.38
CA ARG A 354 1.35 10.02 10.00
C ARG A 354 0.39 9.35 9.03
N VAL A 355 0.14 9.99 7.89
CA VAL A 355 -0.67 9.45 6.79
C VAL A 355 0.18 9.39 5.52
N THR A 356 0.33 8.19 4.97
CA THR A 356 0.96 7.98 3.67
C THR A 356 -0.12 7.76 2.63
N VAL A 357 -0.30 8.71 1.71
CA VAL A 357 -1.20 8.58 0.57
C VAL A 357 -0.47 7.87 -0.56
N GLN A 358 -0.87 6.63 -0.86
CA GLN A 358 -0.25 5.78 -1.85
C GLN A 358 -1.17 5.64 -3.06
N PHE A 359 -0.73 6.16 -4.21
CA PHE A 359 -1.34 5.89 -5.51
C PHE A 359 -0.77 4.60 -6.12
N TYR A 360 -1.53 3.90 -6.94
CA TYR A 360 -1.10 2.68 -7.61
C TYR A 360 -1.19 2.82 -9.13
N LYS A 361 -0.09 2.47 -9.81
CA LYS A 361 0.09 2.56 -11.26
C LYS A 361 0.27 1.16 -11.84
N ALA A 362 -0.57 0.77 -12.78
CA ALA A 362 -0.44 -0.50 -13.49
C ALA A 362 0.55 -0.38 -14.66
N THR A 363 1.41 -1.37 -14.87
CA THR A 363 2.23 -1.54 -16.08
C THR A 363 2.54 -3.03 -16.29
N ASP A 364 2.81 -3.45 -17.53
CA ASP A 364 3.21 -4.83 -17.85
C ASP A 364 4.64 -4.89 -18.45
N ASN A 365 5.31 -3.75 -18.55
CA ASN A 365 6.61 -3.68 -19.21
C ASN A 365 7.67 -2.98 -18.38
N GLY A 366 7.29 -2.33 -17.27
CA GLY A 366 8.22 -1.64 -16.36
C GLY A 366 8.86 -0.41 -16.98
N VAL A 367 8.31 0.13 -18.07
CA VAL A 367 8.81 1.33 -18.74
C VAL A 367 7.95 2.53 -18.39
N VAL A 368 8.59 3.60 -17.95
CA VAL A 368 7.97 4.90 -17.66
C VAL A 368 8.42 5.95 -18.67
N SER A 369 7.50 6.81 -19.08
CA SER A 369 7.78 8.02 -19.85
C SER A 369 7.96 9.23 -18.93
N GLU A 370 8.48 10.33 -19.45
CA GLU A 370 8.57 11.58 -18.70
C GLU A 370 7.16 12.13 -18.38
N GLU A 371 6.20 11.93 -19.27
CA GLU A 371 4.80 12.29 -19.09
C GLU A 371 4.14 11.54 -17.92
N ASP A 372 4.45 10.25 -17.74
CA ASP A 372 3.95 9.46 -16.60
C ASP A 372 4.46 10.02 -15.28
N ILE A 373 5.76 10.34 -15.23
CA ILE A 373 6.40 10.92 -14.05
C ILE A 373 5.82 12.29 -13.73
N LYS A 374 5.61 13.14 -14.75
CA LYS A 374 4.95 14.43 -14.59
C LYS A 374 3.54 14.28 -14.05
N SER A 375 2.75 13.35 -14.61
CA SER A 375 1.39 13.06 -14.13
C SER A 375 1.41 12.64 -12.66
N ILE A 376 2.31 11.72 -12.27
CA ILE A 376 2.52 11.29 -10.89
C ILE A 376 2.86 12.47 -9.98
N ARG A 377 3.79 13.34 -10.40
CA ARG A 377 4.16 14.54 -9.65
C ARG A 377 2.95 15.44 -9.42
N GLU A 378 2.13 15.66 -10.45
CA GLU A 378 0.90 16.45 -10.33
C GLU A 378 -0.11 15.80 -9.36
N GLN A 379 -0.20 14.46 -9.30
CA GLN A 379 -1.06 13.79 -8.31
C GLN A 379 -0.55 13.97 -6.88
N ILE A 380 0.76 13.84 -6.68
CA ILE A 380 1.43 14.08 -5.39
C ILE A 380 1.17 15.53 -4.96
N ASP A 381 1.44 16.51 -5.83
CA ASP A 381 1.29 17.93 -5.51
C ASP A 381 -0.16 18.30 -5.12
N ARG A 382 -1.17 17.63 -5.69
CA ARG A 382 -2.59 17.83 -5.29
C ARG A 382 -2.83 17.45 -3.83
N VAL A 383 -2.19 16.41 -3.30
CA VAL A 383 -2.31 16.06 -1.87
C VAL A 383 -1.72 17.17 -1.00
N TYR A 384 -0.57 17.72 -1.42
CA TYR A 384 0.16 18.74 -0.66
C TYR A 384 -0.54 20.11 -0.72
N ALA A 385 -1.33 20.38 -1.77
CA ALA A 385 -2.11 21.61 -1.91
C ALA A 385 -3.15 21.80 -0.79
N ASP A 386 -3.53 20.73 -0.08
CA ASP A 386 -4.44 20.81 1.06
C ASP A 386 -3.76 21.06 2.40
N GLY A 387 -2.42 21.09 2.42
CA GLY A 387 -1.61 21.35 3.60
C GLY A 387 -1.66 22.80 4.06
N SER A 388 -1.82 23.00 5.37
CA SER A 388 -1.61 24.29 6.03
C SER A 388 -0.11 24.66 6.07
N TYR A 389 0.75 23.64 5.98
CA TYR A 389 2.20 23.75 5.85
C TYR A 389 2.69 22.64 4.91
N VAL A 390 3.71 22.94 4.11
CA VAL A 390 4.42 21.97 3.27
C VAL A 390 5.92 22.21 3.43
N GLY A 391 6.68 21.16 3.73
CA GLY A 391 8.12 21.29 3.89
C GLY A 391 8.79 19.99 4.33
N SER A 392 10.11 20.05 4.46
CA SER A 392 10.92 18.92 4.94
C SER A 392 10.90 18.84 6.47
N LEU A 393 10.82 17.63 7.02
CA LEU A 393 11.06 17.37 8.44
C LEU A 393 12.54 17.35 8.81
N VAL A 394 13.42 17.13 7.83
CA VAL A 394 14.87 16.96 8.03
C VAL A 394 15.62 18.26 7.79
N VAL A 395 15.26 18.99 6.74
CA VAL A 395 15.94 20.19 6.26
C VAL A 395 14.91 21.32 6.18
N PRO A 396 14.48 21.88 7.33
CA PRO A 396 13.44 22.91 7.34
C PRO A 396 13.90 24.15 6.56
N GLU A 397 12.98 24.77 5.82
CA GLU A 397 13.29 25.95 4.99
C GLU A 397 13.67 27.17 5.83
N ARG A 398 13.21 27.21 7.09
CA ARG A 398 13.53 28.26 8.07
C ARG A 398 13.64 27.63 9.46
N GLU A 399 14.67 28.01 10.20
CA GLU A 399 14.82 27.61 11.60
C GLU A 399 13.65 28.13 12.44
N GLY A 400 13.17 27.30 13.37
CA GLY A 400 12.15 27.69 14.36
C GLY A 400 10.71 27.81 13.84
N VAL A 401 10.40 27.34 12.63
CA VAL A 401 9.01 27.19 12.19
C VAL A 401 8.33 26.16 13.07
N GLN A 402 7.25 26.56 13.74
CA GLN A 402 6.45 25.65 14.55
C GLN A 402 5.27 25.13 13.73
N ARG A 403 5.32 23.84 13.42
CA ARG A 403 4.26 23.10 12.73
C ARG A 403 3.25 22.54 13.73
N PRO A 404 1.96 22.42 13.36
CA PRO A 404 0.98 21.70 14.18
C PRO A 404 1.38 20.25 14.49
N THR A 405 2.11 19.61 13.57
CA THR A 405 2.56 18.22 13.70
C THR A 405 3.97 18.11 14.27
N ASP A 406 4.65 19.21 14.61
CA ASP A 406 5.97 19.11 15.23
C ASP A 406 5.90 18.33 16.54
N TRP A 407 6.95 17.56 16.80
CA TRP A 407 7.17 16.94 18.09
C TRP A 407 8.38 17.60 18.75
N LYS A 408 8.37 17.71 20.08
CA LYS A 408 9.50 18.27 20.84
C LYS A 408 10.16 17.15 21.62
N PRO A 409 11.44 16.82 21.35
CA PRO A 409 12.15 15.90 22.22
C PRO A 409 12.20 16.51 23.63
N SER A 410 11.60 15.83 24.60
CA SER A 410 11.92 16.05 26.00
C SER A 410 13.43 15.83 26.15
N LYS A 411 14.16 16.87 26.60
CA LYS A 411 15.63 16.88 26.73
C LYS A 411 16.18 15.48 26.98
N ILE A 412 16.84 14.91 25.96
CA ILE A 412 17.62 13.69 26.12
C ILE A 412 18.86 14.13 26.91
N SER A 413 18.90 13.82 28.20
CA SER A 413 20.16 13.83 28.93
C SER A 413 20.99 12.66 28.41
N PHE A 414 22.06 12.96 27.68
CA PHE A 414 23.07 11.99 27.28
C PHE A 414 23.70 11.30 28.49
#